data_AF-A0A2V7GSB9-F1
#
_entry.id   AF-A0A2V7GSB9-F1
#
_cell.length_a   1.000
_cell.length_b   1.000
_cell.length_c   1.000
_cell.angle_alpha   90.00
_cell.angle_beta   90.00
_cell.angle_gamma   90.00
#
_symmetry.space_group_name_H-M   'P 1'
#
loop_
_entity.id
_entity.type
_entity.pdbx_description
1 polymer ?
#
loop_
_entity_poly.entity_id
_entity_poly.type
_entity_poly.pdbx_seq_one_letter_code
_entity_poly.pdbx_strand_id
1 'polypeptide(L)'
;MPLRQVVSRFAAAGVCVAFVFSLNATVKRLVNGSKYFDRLDITYPEIIALYFVALPIGGIFTGLMSRVLWRSPVGAVLLGIIGALPLYLGGSLLVSRGSSMWSSVVLGGTVIGTVLVGGGVSLLLWSDSQKENNKKI
;
A
#
# COMPACT_ATOMS: atom_id res chain seq x y z
N MET A 1 23.72 -2.05 6.26
CA MET A 1 23.28 -1.24 5.11
C MET A 1 22.95 0.18 5.58
N PRO A 2 23.38 1.23 4.87
CA PRO A 2 23.09 2.62 5.24
C PRO A 2 21.60 2.95 5.05
N LEU A 3 21.02 3.76 5.95
CA LEU A 3 19.59 4.08 6.01
C LEU A 3 19.05 4.59 4.65
N ARG A 4 19.81 5.44 3.97
CA ARG A 4 19.45 6.01 2.65
C ARG A 4 19.21 4.92 1.60
N GLN A 5 20.03 3.86 1.56
CA GLN A 5 19.88 2.76 0.61
C GLN A 5 18.66 1.89 0.93
N VAL A 6 18.32 1.74 2.21
CA VAL A 6 17.12 0.99 2.62
C VAL A 6 15.87 1.76 2.18
N VAL A 7 15.78 3.05 2.52
CA VAL A 7 14.64 3.90 2.13
C VAL A 7 14.48 3.96 0.62
N SER A 8 15.57 4.15 -0.14
CA SER A 8 15.49 4.21 -1.60
C SER A 8 15.00 2.89 -2.22
N ARG A 9 15.37 1.74 -1.64
CA ARG A 9 14.90 0.43 -2.10
C ARG A 9 13.40 0.26 -1.89
N PHE A 10 12.90 0.64 -0.71
CA PHE A 10 11.46 0.55 -0.45
C PHE A 10 10.66 1.57 -1.28
N ALA A 11 11.20 2.78 -1.50
CA ALA A 11 10.59 3.75 -2.40
C ALA A 11 10.52 3.20 -3.84
N ALA A 12 11.62 2.62 -4.35
CA ALA A 12 11.66 2.00 -5.67
C ALA A 12 10.69 0.82 -5.78
N ALA A 13 10.60 -0.03 -4.75
CA ALA A 13 9.60 -1.09 -4.68
C ALA A 13 8.17 -0.52 -4.76
N GLY A 14 7.90 0.58 -4.04
CA GLY A 14 6.63 1.32 -4.14
C GLY A 14 6.30 1.78 -5.56
N VAL A 15 7.29 2.30 -6.29
CA VAL A 15 7.12 2.69 -7.71
C VAL A 15 6.84 1.48 -8.60
N CYS A 16 7.54 0.36 -8.41
CA CYS A 16 7.28 -0.87 -9.17
C CYS A 16 5.87 -1.39 -8.93
N VAL A 17 5.42 -1.40 -7.68
CA VAL A 17 4.04 -1.77 -7.33
C VAL A 17 3.05 -0.79 -7.98
N ALA A 18 3.34 0.51 -7.98
CA ALA A 18 2.50 1.50 -8.65
C ALA A 18 2.34 1.23 -10.14
N PHE A 19 3.40 0.79 -10.81
CA PHE A 19 3.35 0.39 -12.21
C PHE A 19 2.43 -0.81 -12.44
N VAL A 20 2.54 -1.86 -11.61
CA VAL A 20 1.67 -3.06 -11.70
C VAL A 20 0.20 -2.71 -11.47
N PHE A 21 -0.10 -1.89 -10.45
CA PHE A 21 -1.46 -1.43 -10.18
C PHE A 21 -2.00 -0.54 -11.30
N SER A 22 -1.16 0.32 -11.88
CA SER A 22 -1.52 1.16 -13.03
C SER A 22 -1.81 0.32 -14.26
N LEU A 23 -0.99 -0.69 -14.56
CA LEU A 23 -1.26 -1.64 -15.64
C LEU A 23 -2.60 -2.35 -15.46
N ASN A 24 -2.90 -2.81 -14.25
CA ASN A 24 -4.19 -3.41 -13.93
C ASN A 24 -5.36 -2.43 -14.16
N ALA A 25 -5.20 -1.15 -13.77
CA ALA A 25 -6.19 -0.11 -14.04
C ALA A 25 -6.34 0.14 -15.56
N THR A 26 -5.25 0.14 -16.33
CA THR A 26 -5.28 0.24 -17.80
C THR A 26 -6.02 -0.94 -18.42
N VAL A 27 -5.75 -2.18 -18.00
CA VAL A 27 -6.47 -3.36 -18.46
C VAL A 27 -7.96 -3.25 -18.14
N LYS A 28 -8.33 -2.84 -16.93
CA LYS A 28 -9.74 -2.61 -16.57
C LYS A 28 -10.39 -1.52 -17.42
N ARG A 29 -9.66 -0.46 -17.77
CA ARG A 29 -10.13 0.58 -18.70
C ARG A 29 -10.35 0.04 -20.11
N LEU A 30 -9.45 -0.82 -20.60
CA LEU A 30 -9.55 -1.41 -21.93
C LEU A 30 -10.72 -2.40 -22.02
N VAL A 31 -10.93 -3.21 -20.98
CA VAL A 31 -11.98 -4.24 -20.96
C VAL A 31 -13.37 -3.66 -20.69
N ASN A 32 -13.49 -2.77 -19.71
CA ASN A 32 -14.80 -2.26 -19.24
C ASN A 32 -15.12 -0.83 -19.73
N GLY A 33 -14.20 -0.19 -20.45
CA GLY A 33 -14.31 1.21 -20.85
C GLY A 33 -14.25 2.17 -19.66
N SER A 34 -14.84 3.37 -19.83
CA SER A 34 -14.93 4.38 -18.76
C SER A 34 -15.88 3.96 -17.63
N LYS A 35 -16.88 3.11 -17.92
CA LYS A 35 -17.95 2.73 -16.98
C LYS A 35 -17.45 2.15 -15.67
N TYR A 36 -16.28 1.50 -15.67
CA TYR A 36 -15.67 0.97 -14.44
C TYR A 36 -15.29 2.09 -13.46
N PHE A 37 -14.76 3.19 -13.99
CA PHE A 37 -14.29 4.36 -13.26
C PHE A 37 -15.47 5.25 -12.85
N ASP A 38 -16.44 5.41 -13.75
CA ASP A 38 -17.66 6.19 -13.49
C ASP A 38 -18.47 5.62 -12.32
N ARG A 39 -18.52 4.29 -12.14
CA ARG A 39 -19.18 3.63 -10.99
C ARG A 39 -18.52 3.92 -9.65
N LEU A 40 -17.24 4.24 -9.66
CA LEU A 40 -16.46 4.53 -8.46
C LEU A 40 -16.33 6.04 -8.21
N ASP A 41 -16.93 6.88 -9.07
CA ASP A 41 -16.79 8.33 -9.10
C ASP A 41 -15.34 8.84 -9.13
N ILE A 42 -14.44 8.03 -9.72
CA ILE A 42 -13.01 8.31 -9.83
C ILE A 42 -12.61 8.32 -11.29
N THR A 43 -11.80 9.27 -11.71
CA THR A 43 -11.26 9.28 -13.07
C THR A 43 -9.99 8.43 -13.19
N TYR A 44 -9.74 7.90 -14.39
CA TYR A 44 -8.52 7.15 -14.69
C TYR A 44 -7.20 7.89 -14.35
N PRO A 45 -6.99 9.17 -14.69
CA PRO A 45 -5.76 9.86 -14.30
C PRO A 45 -5.63 10.01 -12.77
N GLU A 46 -6.73 10.18 -12.04
CA GLU A 46 -6.70 10.28 -10.57
C GLU A 46 -6.21 8.98 -9.92
N ILE A 47 -6.69 7.82 -10.37
CA ILE A 47 -6.26 6.55 -9.77
C ILE A 47 -4.79 6.25 -10.07
N ILE A 48 -4.30 6.62 -11.26
CA ILE A 48 -2.88 6.46 -11.61
C ILE A 48 -2.02 7.41 -10.77
N ALA A 49 -2.41 8.68 -10.68
CA ALA A 49 -1.70 9.66 -9.86
C ALA A 49 -1.65 9.18 -8.40
N LEU A 50 -2.76 8.64 -7.87
CA LEU A 50 -2.79 8.05 -6.54
C LEU A 50 -1.76 6.93 -6.39
N TYR A 51 -1.68 5.98 -7.32
CA TYR A 51 -0.72 4.88 -7.22
C TYR A 51 0.72 5.38 -7.22
N PHE A 52 1.07 6.33 -8.10
CA PHE A 52 2.43 6.87 -8.19
C PHE A 52 2.81 7.81 -7.05
N VAL A 53 1.85 8.32 -6.27
CA VAL A 53 2.12 9.16 -5.10
C VAL A 53 2.09 8.32 -3.83
N ALA A 54 1.01 7.58 -3.59
CA ALA A 54 0.77 6.87 -2.34
C ALA A 54 1.74 5.70 -2.13
N LEU A 55 2.04 4.91 -3.16
CA LEU A 55 2.87 3.71 -2.99
C LEU A 55 4.35 4.05 -2.72
N PRO A 56 4.98 5.02 -3.41
CA PRO A 56 6.32 5.46 -3.04
C PRO A 56 6.38 6.08 -1.65
N ILE A 57 5.38 6.89 -1.27
CA ILE A 57 5.27 7.45 0.08
C ILE A 57 5.19 6.34 1.13
N GLY A 58 4.32 5.34 0.93
CA GLY A 58 4.21 4.16 1.78
C GLY A 58 5.53 3.39 1.88
N GLY A 59 6.24 3.24 0.75
CA GLY A 59 7.58 2.66 0.70
C GLY A 59 8.60 3.45 1.52
N ILE A 60 8.60 4.78 1.44
CA ILE A 60 9.51 5.63 2.24
C ILE A 60 9.26 5.44 3.74
N PHE A 61 7.99 5.52 4.19
CA PHE A 61 7.65 5.32 5.60
C PHE A 61 8.01 3.92 6.10
N THR A 62 7.71 2.90 5.29
CA THR A 62 8.09 1.51 5.59
C THR A 62 9.61 1.38 5.71
N GLY A 63 10.36 1.96 4.76
CA GLY A 63 11.81 1.92 4.76
C GLY A 63 12.45 2.59 5.98
N LEU A 64 11.91 3.74 6.40
CA LEU A 64 12.38 4.47 7.59
C LEU A 64 12.19 3.64 8.87
N MET A 65 11.05 2.97 9.00
CA MET A 65 10.69 2.23 10.21
C MET A 65 11.17 0.76 10.18
N SER A 66 11.53 0.23 9.01
CA SER A 66 11.86 -1.18 8.77
C SER A 66 12.89 -1.73 9.74
N ARG A 67 13.92 -0.95 10.05
CA ARG A 67 15.06 -1.38 10.87
C ARG A 67 14.67 -1.64 12.33
N VAL A 68 13.68 -0.93 12.84
CA VAL A 68 13.22 -1.05 14.23
C VAL A 68 12.12 -2.09 14.33
N LEU A 69 11.14 -2.02 13.43
CA LEU A 69 9.90 -2.77 13.53
C LEU A 69 10.00 -4.20 12.96
N TRP A 70 10.90 -4.51 12.02
CA TRP A 70 11.00 -5.86 11.43
C TRP A 70 11.55 -6.93 12.39
N ARG A 71 11.99 -6.53 13.59
CA ARG A 71 12.55 -7.44 14.59
C ARG A 71 11.50 -8.31 15.28
N SER A 72 10.24 -7.88 15.29
CA SER A 72 9.14 -8.60 15.94
C SER A 72 7.99 -8.83 14.96
N PRO A 73 7.18 -9.89 15.17
CA PRO A 73 6.01 -10.15 14.33
C PRO A 73 5.01 -8.98 14.39
N VAL A 74 4.85 -8.37 15.57
CA VAL A 74 3.99 -7.19 15.77
C VAL A 74 4.51 -6.00 14.97
N GLY A 75 5.82 -5.75 14.98
CA GLY A 75 6.39 -4.65 14.21
C GLY A 75 6.34 -4.90 12.69
N ALA A 76 6.44 -6.15 12.23
CA ALA A 76 6.22 -6.49 10.82
C ALA A 76 4.79 -6.17 10.37
N VAL A 77 3.78 -6.49 11.20
CA VAL A 77 2.38 -6.11 10.95
C VAL A 77 2.23 -4.59 10.86
N LEU A 78 2.80 -3.85 11.83
CA LEU A 78 2.75 -2.38 11.85
C LEU A 78 3.41 -1.76 10.62
N LEU A 79 4.53 -2.31 10.15
CA LEU A 79 5.19 -1.84 8.92
C LEU A 79 4.29 -2.00 7.71
N GLY A 80 3.61 -3.14 7.60
CA GLY A 80 2.64 -3.37 6.55
C GLY A 80 1.47 -2.40 6.57
N ILE A 81 0.96 -2.12 7.77
CA ILE A 81 -0.09 -1.12 7.97
C ILE A 81 0.40 0.25 7.51
N ILE A 82 1.56 0.69 8.00
CA ILE A 82 2.16 1.99 7.65
C ILE A 82 2.39 2.10 6.13
N GLY A 83 2.85 1.03 5.49
CA GLY A 83 3.09 1.01 4.05
C GLY A 83 1.81 1.07 3.21
N ALA A 84 0.75 0.41 3.64
CA ALA A 84 -0.53 0.39 2.94
C ALA A 84 -1.40 1.63 3.21
N LEU A 85 -1.19 2.31 4.34
CA LEU A 85 -2.03 3.42 4.82
C LEU A 85 -2.17 4.56 3.79
N PRO A 86 -1.10 5.07 3.14
CA PRO A 86 -1.25 6.14 2.15
C PRO A 86 -2.14 5.75 0.97
N LEU A 87 -2.11 4.47 0.57
CA LEU A 87 -2.90 3.97 -0.55
C LEU A 87 -4.39 3.93 -0.20
N TYR A 88 -4.73 3.39 0.98
CA TYR A 88 -6.12 3.32 1.42
C TYR A 88 -6.68 4.70 1.77
N LEU A 89 -5.89 5.57 2.41
CA LEU A 89 -6.29 6.96 2.65
C LEU A 89 -6.51 7.71 1.35
N GLY A 90 -5.56 7.65 0.41
CA GLY A 90 -5.71 8.31 -0.88
C GLY A 90 -6.86 7.72 -1.71
N GLY A 91 -7.12 6.41 -1.63
CA GLY A 91 -8.30 5.79 -2.25
C GLY A 91 -9.60 6.30 -1.63
N SER A 92 -9.67 6.41 -0.30
CA SER A 92 -10.83 6.96 0.40
C SER A 92 -11.11 8.42 0.05
N LEU A 93 -10.06 9.23 -0.11
CA LEU A 93 -10.10 10.61 -0.59
C LEU A 93 -10.68 10.71 -2.00
N LEU A 94 -10.29 9.78 -2.88
CA LEU A 94 -10.78 9.77 -4.25
C LEU A 94 -12.25 9.32 -4.36
N VAL A 95 -12.66 8.30 -3.59
CA VAL A 95 -14.05 7.78 -3.61
C VAL A 95 -15.02 8.73 -2.90
N SER A 96 -14.56 9.41 -1.84
CA SER A 96 -15.40 10.26 -0.99
C SER A 96 -15.08 11.72 -1.22
N ARG A 97 -15.49 12.27 -2.36
CA ARG A 97 -15.42 13.72 -2.63
C ARG A 97 -16.39 14.47 -1.69
N GLY A 98 -15.93 14.87 -0.49
CA GLY A 98 -16.69 15.72 0.45
C GLY A 98 -16.63 15.29 1.92
N SER A 99 -17.57 15.80 2.73
CA SER A 99 -17.67 15.53 4.18
C SER A 99 -17.89 14.05 4.53
N SER A 100 -18.20 13.19 3.55
CA SER A 100 -18.34 11.74 3.72
C SER A 100 -17.01 11.00 3.88
N MET A 101 -15.86 11.63 3.65
CA MET A 101 -14.55 11.01 3.90
C MET A 101 -14.37 10.61 5.38
N TRP A 102 -14.99 11.37 6.28
CA TRP A 102 -15.00 11.11 7.72
C TRP A 102 -16.16 10.20 8.16
N SER A 103 -16.93 9.66 7.20
CA SER A 103 -17.93 8.65 7.50
C SER A 103 -17.27 7.44 8.16
N SER A 104 -17.86 6.96 9.25
CA SER A 104 -17.38 5.78 9.98
C SER A 104 -17.24 4.55 9.07
N VAL A 105 -18.03 4.47 8.00
CA VAL A 105 -17.95 3.37 7.01
C VAL A 105 -16.67 3.46 6.18
N VAL A 106 -16.30 4.67 5.72
CA VAL A 106 -15.11 4.91 4.90
C VAL A 106 -13.85 4.74 5.73
N LEU A 107 -13.82 5.33 6.92
CA LEU A 107 -12.72 5.16 7.88
C LEU A 107 -12.57 3.69 8.32
N GLY A 108 -13.69 3.02 8.62
CA GLY A 108 -13.69 1.60 8.96
C GLY A 108 -13.13 0.74 7.84
N GLY A 109 -13.56 0.98 6.58
CA GLY A 109 -13.05 0.27 5.40
C GLY A 109 -11.56 0.50 5.18
N THR A 110 -11.08 1.74 5.32
CA THR A 110 -9.65 2.11 5.23
C THR A 110 -8.83 1.39 6.31
N VAL A 111 -9.27 1.41 7.56
CA VAL A 111 -8.58 0.76 8.67
C VAL A 111 -8.53 -0.76 8.46
N ILE A 112 -9.68 -1.37 8.17
CA ILE A 112 -9.77 -2.82 7.96
C ILE A 112 -8.92 -3.24 6.76
N GLY A 113 -9.03 -2.54 5.64
CA GLY A 113 -8.24 -2.83 4.44
C GLY A 113 -6.74 -2.73 4.70
N THR A 114 -6.31 -1.67 5.38
CA THR A 114 -4.90 -1.46 5.72
C THR A 114 -4.37 -2.53 6.68
N VAL A 115 -5.16 -2.92 7.69
CA VAL A 115 -4.79 -3.97 8.66
C VAL A 115 -4.71 -5.34 8.02
N LEU A 116 -5.74 -5.73 7.27
CA LEU A 116 -5.79 -7.06 6.66
C LEU A 116 -4.75 -7.23 5.55
N VAL A 117 -4.67 -6.26 4.63
CA VAL A 117 -3.77 -6.35 3.48
C VAL A 117 -2.35 -6.01 3.89
N GLY A 118 -2.14 -4.84 4.51
CA GLY A 118 -0.81 -4.42 4.94
C GLY A 118 -0.24 -5.34 6.01
N GLY A 119 -0.98 -5.51 7.11
CA GLY A 119 -0.56 -6.33 8.24
C GLY A 119 -0.41 -7.81 7.89
N GLY A 120 -1.38 -8.39 7.18
CA GLY A 120 -1.36 -9.79 6.78
C GLY A 120 -0.18 -10.13 5.86
N VAL A 121 0.01 -9.36 4.78
CA VAL A 121 1.12 -9.59 3.83
C VAL A 121 2.47 -9.45 4.52
N SER A 122 2.64 -8.45 5.38
CA SER A 122 3.92 -8.21 6.03
C SER A 122 4.25 -9.27 7.10
N LEU A 123 3.24 -9.81 7.79
CA LEU A 123 3.43 -10.92 8.71
C LEU A 123 3.86 -12.20 7.99
N LEU A 124 3.26 -12.49 6.82
CA LEU A 124 3.63 -13.63 5.99
C LEU A 124 5.09 -13.52 5.53
N LEU A 125 5.47 -12.37 4.99
CA LEU A 125 6.86 -12.10 4.56
C LEU A 125 7.87 -12.21 5.71
N TRP A 126 7.49 -11.73 6.90
CA TRP A 126 8.31 -11.89 8.09
C TRP A 126 8.45 -13.37 8.50
N SER A 127 7.35 -14.12 8.51
CA SER A 127 7.35 -15.54 8.87
C SER A 127 8.25 -16.35 7.94
N ASP A 128 8.17 -16.11 6.63
CA ASP A 128 9.00 -16.80 5.66
C ASP A 128 10.48 -16.42 5.78
N SER A 129 10.78 -15.16 6.09
CA SER A 129 12.15 -14.70 6.37
C SER A 129 12.76 -15.40 7.61
N GLN A 130 11.98 -15.63 8.67
CA GLN A 130 12.48 -16.35 9.85
C GLN A 130 12.70 -17.85 9.57
N LYS A 131 11.81 -18.48 8.79
CA LYS A 131 11.98 -19.89 8.37
C LYS A 131 13.26 -20.07 7.54
N GLU A 132 13.57 -19.13 6.66
CA GLU A 132 14.79 -19.21 5.84
C GLU A 132 16.06 -19.07 6.70
N ASN A 133 16.05 -18.17 7.68
CA ASN A 133 17.18 -18.01 8.60
C ASN A 133 17.43 -19.27 9.44
N ASN A 134 16.36 -19.95 9.89
CA ASN A 134 16.47 -21.18 10.67
C ASN A 134 16.96 -22.40 9.86
N LYS A 135 16.88 -22.38 8.52
CA LYS A 135 17.41 -23.46 7.66
C LYS A 135 18.91 -23.32 7.36
N LYS A 136 19.50 -22.16 7.63
CA LYS A 136 20.92 -21.86 7.37
C LYS A 136 21.83 -22.12 8.57
N ILE A 137 21.25 -22.62 9.67
CA ILE A 137 21.92 -23.07 10.90
C ILE A 137 21.87 -24.59 10.91
#